data_AF-A0A946XWD0-F1
#
_entry.id   AF-A0A946XWD0-F1
#
_cell.length_a   1.000
_cell.length_b   1.000
_cell.length_c   1.000
_cell.angle_alpha   90.00
_cell.angle_beta   90.00
_cell.angle_gamma   90.00
#
_symmetry.space_group_name_H-M   'P 1'
#
loop_
_entity.id
_entity.type
_entity.pdbx_description
1 polymer ?
#
loop_
_entity_poly.entity_id
_entity_poly.type
_entity_poly.pdbx_seq_one_letter_code
_entity_poly.pdbx_strand_id
1 'polypeptide(L)'
;LELSEEILLKFGYSKSVGMARKRRGDAFRLQGRFEEALEAYKEVLSVREWRGELTPEALYYSGICKMKLGEVEEAFAFFQRIYVLYEEYLQWVAPAYAKSIECLELLGDREQDIMNTIEEMLANEAVAATPEGANARKLLGELEPVGSTL
;
A
#
# COMPACT_ATOMS: atom_id res chain seq x y z
N LEU A 1 -32.22 -12.79 16.48
CA LEU A 1 -31.72 -12.53 15.10
C LEU A 1 -31.78 -11.04 14.81
N GLU A 2 -32.92 -10.36 14.99
CA GLU A 2 -33.00 -8.89 14.86
C GLU A 2 -32.09 -8.13 15.84
N LEU A 3 -32.07 -8.49 17.13
CA LEU A 3 -31.20 -7.80 18.11
C LEU A 3 -29.69 -7.98 17.82
N SER A 4 -29.29 -9.14 17.29
CA SER A 4 -27.89 -9.38 16.91
C SER A 4 -27.49 -8.62 15.66
N GLU A 5 -28.38 -8.51 14.67
CA GLU A 5 -28.18 -7.68 13.49
C GLU A 5 -28.19 -6.19 13.84
N GLU A 6 -29.07 -5.76 14.75
CA GLU A 6 -29.14 -4.39 15.25
C GLU A 6 -27.88 -4.00 16.03
N ILE A 7 -27.35 -4.89 16.87
CA ILE A 7 -26.07 -4.67 17.58
C ILE A 7 -24.89 -4.63 16.59
N LEU A 8 -24.88 -5.50 15.57
CA LEU A 8 -23.87 -5.47 14.51
C LEU A 8 -23.95 -4.17 13.70
N LEU A 9 -25.15 -3.72 13.35
CA LEU A 9 -25.39 -2.45 12.67
C LEU A 9 -24.97 -1.25 13.51
N LYS A 10 -25.23 -1.29 14.82
CA LYS A 10 -25.03 -0.15 15.73
C LYS A 10 -23.61 -0.06 16.30
N PHE A 11 -22.95 -1.18 16.53
CA PHE A 11 -21.62 -1.25 17.18
C PHE A 11 -20.58 -1.97 16.33
N GLY A 12 -20.99 -2.95 15.53
CA GLY A 12 -20.10 -3.76 14.68
C GLY A 12 -19.37 -2.96 13.60
N TYR A 13 -19.93 -1.85 13.14
CA TYR A 13 -19.31 -0.98 12.14
C TYR A 13 -18.67 0.29 12.70
N SER A 14 -18.53 0.40 14.02
CA SER A 14 -17.82 1.54 14.63
C SER A 14 -16.33 1.53 14.25
N LYS A 15 -15.73 2.72 14.11
CA LYS A 15 -14.29 2.86 13.78
C LYS A 15 -13.39 2.09 14.76
N SER A 16 -13.80 1.94 16.02
CA SER A 16 -13.07 1.17 17.03
C SER A 16 -13.01 -0.33 16.72
N VAL A 17 -14.07 -0.91 16.17
CA VAL A 17 -14.06 -2.29 15.69
C VAL A 17 -13.12 -2.43 14.49
N GLY A 18 -13.15 -1.47 13.55
CA GLY A 18 -12.21 -1.44 12.42
C GLY A 18 -10.75 -1.41 12.89
N MET A 19 -10.41 -0.57 13.87
CA MET A 19 -9.09 -0.53 14.49
C MET A 19 -8.70 -1.86 15.16
N ALA A 20 -9.63 -2.53 15.84
CA ALA A 20 -9.38 -3.80 16.47
C ALA A 20 -9.09 -4.91 15.43
N ARG A 21 -9.85 -4.95 14.33
CA ARG A 21 -9.61 -5.90 13.22
C ARG A 21 -8.28 -5.64 12.54
N LYS A 22 -7.94 -4.37 12.28
CA LYS A 22 -6.64 -3.97 11.76
C LYS A 22 -5.50 -4.42 12.68
N ARG A 23 -5.60 -4.17 13.99
CA ARG A 23 -4.58 -4.61 14.97
C ARG A 23 -4.42 -6.13 15.02
N ARG A 24 -5.50 -6.89 14.80
CA ARG A 24 -5.42 -8.35 14.66
C ARG A 24 -4.60 -8.73 13.43
N GLY A 25 -4.81 -8.06 12.29
CA GLY A 25 -3.99 -8.23 11.09
C GLY A 25 -2.51 -7.94 11.34
N ASP A 26 -2.21 -6.84 12.04
CA ASP A 26 -0.83 -6.50 12.42
C ASP A 26 -0.20 -7.58 13.29
N ALA A 27 -0.94 -8.11 14.28
CA ALA A 27 -0.45 -9.17 15.14
C ALA A 27 -0.09 -10.45 14.36
N PHE A 28 -0.92 -10.85 13.40
CA PHE A 28 -0.62 -11.99 12.53
C PHE A 28 0.59 -11.72 11.62
N ARG A 29 0.64 -10.54 10.98
CA ARG A 29 1.76 -10.16 10.11
C ARG A 29 3.10 -10.17 10.86
N LEU A 30 3.11 -9.63 12.09
CA LEU A 30 4.32 -9.61 12.93
C LEU A 30 4.74 -11.02 13.41
N GLN A 31 3.83 -11.99 13.41
CA GLN A 31 4.12 -13.41 13.68
C GLN A 31 4.53 -14.18 12.42
N GLY A 32 4.58 -13.54 11.24
CA GLY A 32 4.83 -14.22 9.96
C GLY A 32 3.64 -15.01 9.42
N ARG A 33 2.45 -14.81 10.00
CA ARG A 33 1.18 -15.46 9.64
C ARG A 33 0.46 -14.61 8.59
N PHE A 34 0.99 -14.60 7.38
CA PHE A 34 0.64 -13.60 6.37
C PHE A 34 -0.76 -13.81 5.77
N GLU A 35 -1.20 -15.05 5.59
CA GLU A 35 -2.54 -15.38 5.10
C GLU A 35 -3.63 -14.94 6.10
N GLU A 36 -3.42 -15.18 7.39
CA GLU A 36 -4.35 -14.71 8.42
C GLU A 36 -4.35 -13.19 8.58
N ALA A 37 -3.19 -12.55 8.37
CA ALA A 37 -3.10 -11.10 8.32
C ALA A 37 -3.93 -10.54 7.15
N LEU A 38 -3.81 -11.13 5.96
CA LEU A 38 -4.56 -10.74 4.77
C LEU A 38 -6.07 -10.87 4.97
N GLU A 39 -6.55 -11.95 5.59
CA GLU A 39 -7.99 -12.07 5.87
C GLU A 39 -8.47 -11.00 6.86
N ALA A 40 -7.67 -10.69 7.89
CA ALA A 40 -8.01 -9.61 8.82
C ALA A 40 -8.00 -8.21 8.17
N TYR A 41 -7.05 -7.93 7.27
CA TYR A 41 -7.05 -6.67 6.51
C TYR A 41 -8.19 -6.61 5.50
N LYS A 42 -8.53 -7.72 4.85
CA LYS A 42 -9.68 -7.81 3.93
C LYS A 42 -11.00 -7.48 4.62
N GLU A 43 -11.20 -7.94 5.86
CA GLU A 43 -12.36 -7.51 6.66
C GLU A 43 -12.39 -5.98 6.79
N VAL A 44 -11.24 -5.34 7.09
CA VAL A 44 -11.13 -3.88 7.20
C VAL A 44 -11.52 -3.19 5.90
N LEU A 45 -11.04 -3.69 4.77
CA LEU A 45 -11.28 -3.13 3.44
C LEU A 45 -12.72 -3.36 2.93
N SER A 46 -13.40 -4.39 3.44
CA SER A 46 -14.76 -4.76 3.02
C SER A 46 -15.86 -3.89 3.65
N VAL A 47 -15.60 -3.30 4.82
CA VAL A 47 -16.57 -2.48 5.55
C VAL A 47 -16.48 -1.03 5.11
N ARG A 48 -17.58 -0.50 4.58
CA ARG A 48 -17.62 0.86 4.02
C ARG A 48 -17.41 1.93 5.10
N GLU A 49 -17.93 1.70 6.28
CA GLU A 49 -17.91 2.61 7.43
C GLU A 49 -16.50 2.82 8.02
N TRP A 50 -15.56 1.92 7.68
CA TRP A 50 -14.16 2.01 8.10
C TRP A 50 -13.25 2.61 7.03
N ARG A 51 -13.81 2.99 5.88
CA ARG A 51 -13.04 3.63 4.80
C ARG A 51 -12.51 5.00 5.23
N GLY A 52 -11.40 5.41 4.60
CA GLY A 52 -10.63 6.60 4.97
C GLY A 52 -9.28 6.20 5.53
N GLU A 53 -8.84 6.83 6.62
CA GLU A 53 -7.50 6.65 7.24
C GLU A 53 -7.02 5.20 7.41
N LEU A 54 -7.91 4.25 7.74
CA LEU A 54 -7.52 2.85 7.94
C LEU A 54 -7.27 2.10 6.62
N THR A 55 -7.82 2.59 5.51
CA THR A 55 -7.77 1.89 4.23
C THR A 55 -6.38 1.87 3.60
N PRO A 56 -5.66 2.99 3.42
CA PRO A 56 -4.33 2.95 2.83
C PRO A 56 -3.35 2.15 3.69
N GLU A 57 -3.50 2.19 5.03
CA GLU A 57 -2.70 1.36 5.94
C GLU A 57 -2.96 -0.14 5.75
N ALA A 58 -4.23 -0.56 5.69
CA ALA A 58 -4.59 -1.96 5.48
C ALA A 58 -4.18 -2.46 4.08
N LEU A 59 -4.28 -1.62 3.05
CA LEU A 59 -3.76 -1.91 1.70
C LEU A 59 -2.24 -2.09 1.73
N TYR A 60 -1.52 -1.17 2.37
CA TYR A 60 -0.06 -1.20 2.45
C TYR A 60 0.43 -2.49 3.08
N TYR A 61 -0.11 -2.85 4.25
CA TYR A 61 0.29 -4.08 4.91
C TYR A 61 -0.22 -5.36 4.21
N SER A 62 -1.30 -5.28 3.44
CA SER A 62 -1.70 -6.38 2.54
C SER A 62 -0.65 -6.60 1.44
N GLY A 63 -0.15 -5.52 0.83
CA GLY A 63 0.96 -5.58 -0.13
C GLY A 63 2.22 -6.19 0.49
N ILE A 64 2.60 -5.76 1.70
CA ILE A 64 3.73 -6.36 2.43
C ILE A 64 3.55 -7.86 2.67
N CYS A 65 2.34 -8.30 3.07
CA CYS A 65 2.06 -9.72 3.25
C CYS A 65 2.21 -10.49 1.94
N LYS A 66 1.71 -9.96 0.82
CA LYS A 66 1.83 -10.57 -0.50
C LYS A 66 3.29 -10.69 -0.96
N MET A 67 4.11 -9.66 -0.77
CA MET A 67 5.56 -9.76 -1.02
C MET A 67 6.20 -10.90 -0.20
N LYS A 68 5.81 -11.04 1.08
CA LYS A 68 6.36 -12.10 1.95
C LYS A 68 5.92 -13.51 1.56
N LEU A 69 4.79 -13.63 0.85
CA LEU A 69 4.30 -14.87 0.27
C LEU A 69 4.89 -15.16 -1.13
N GLY A 70 5.67 -14.22 -1.69
CA GLY A 70 6.22 -14.34 -3.04
C GLY A 70 5.23 -13.97 -4.14
N GLU A 71 4.07 -13.42 -3.78
CA GLU A 71 3.02 -12.95 -4.70
C GLU A 71 3.27 -11.47 -5.04
N VAL A 72 4.31 -11.22 -5.83
CA VAL A 72 4.85 -9.86 -6.04
C VAL A 72 3.93 -9.01 -6.91
N GLU A 73 3.30 -9.60 -7.94
CA GLU A 73 2.35 -8.91 -8.81
C GLU A 73 1.12 -8.43 -8.04
N GLU A 74 0.55 -9.27 -7.17
CA GLU A 74 -0.55 -8.89 -6.29
C GLU A 74 -0.12 -7.81 -5.30
N ALA A 75 1.11 -7.88 -4.78
CA ALA A 75 1.65 -6.86 -3.90
C ALA A 75 1.72 -5.50 -4.58
N PHE A 76 2.25 -5.44 -5.80
CA PHE A 76 2.29 -4.23 -6.61
C PHE A 76 0.89 -3.61 -6.77
N ALA A 77 -0.12 -4.42 -7.07
CA ALA A 77 -1.50 -3.94 -7.19
C ALA A 77 -2.05 -3.35 -5.87
N PHE A 78 -1.65 -3.86 -4.70
CA PHE A 78 -2.03 -3.27 -3.42
C PHE A 78 -1.42 -1.88 -3.21
N PHE A 79 -0.12 -1.72 -3.51
CA PHE A 79 0.56 -0.44 -3.38
C PHE A 79 0.03 0.59 -4.38
N GLN A 80 -0.21 0.17 -5.63
CA GLN A 80 -0.77 1.05 -6.66
C GLN A 80 -2.10 1.68 -6.26
N ARG A 81 -2.98 0.91 -5.62
CA ARG A 81 -4.27 1.44 -5.15
C ARG A 81 -4.13 2.57 -4.14
N ILE A 82 -3.03 2.66 -3.40
CA ILE A 82 -2.82 3.70 -2.39
C ILE A 82 -2.59 5.04 -3.08
N TYR A 83 -1.61 5.15 -3.97
CA TYR A 83 -1.32 6.43 -4.61
C TYR A 83 -2.35 6.84 -5.68
N VAL A 84 -3.14 5.89 -6.20
CA VAL A 84 -4.26 6.20 -7.13
C VAL A 84 -5.53 6.67 -6.42
N LEU A 85 -5.85 6.15 -5.22
CA LEU A 85 -7.15 6.38 -4.58
C LEU A 85 -7.07 7.14 -3.25
N TYR A 86 -5.88 7.24 -2.66
CA TYR A 86 -5.64 7.74 -1.31
C TYR A 86 -4.49 8.77 -1.29
N GLU A 87 -4.38 9.59 -2.33
CA GLU A 87 -3.32 10.60 -2.52
C GLU A 87 -3.21 11.62 -1.37
N GLU A 88 -4.31 11.87 -0.65
CA GLU A 88 -4.35 12.75 0.53
C GLU A 88 -3.61 12.18 1.75
N TYR A 89 -3.37 10.86 1.79
CA TYR A 89 -2.69 10.19 2.89
C TYR A 89 -1.20 10.06 2.62
N LEU A 90 -0.49 11.19 2.55
CA LEU A 90 0.91 11.27 2.14
C LEU A 90 1.84 10.27 2.86
N GLN A 91 1.59 10.02 4.16
CA GLN A 91 2.32 9.04 4.98
C GLN A 91 2.26 7.60 4.44
N TRP A 92 1.30 7.28 3.58
CA TRP A 92 1.15 5.98 2.91
C TRP A 92 1.50 6.05 1.42
N VAL A 93 1.31 7.21 0.77
CA VAL A 93 1.56 7.40 -0.66
C VAL A 93 3.04 7.24 -1.00
N ALA A 94 3.92 7.96 -0.30
CA ALA A 94 5.36 7.91 -0.60
C ALA A 94 5.96 6.51 -0.34
N PRO A 95 5.66 5.82 0.78
CA PRO A 95 6.05 4.43 0.97
C PRO A 95 5.45 3.46 -0.05
N ALA A 96 4.21 3.71 -0.52
CA ALA A 96 3.57 2.86 -1.52
C ALA A 96 4.28 2.96 -2.87
N TYR A 97 4.65 4.16 -3.33
CA TYR A 97 5.48 4.30 -4.53
C TYR A 97 6.81 3.55 -4.40
N ALA A 98 7.51 3.72 -3.28
CA ALA A 98 8.78 3.02 -3.04
C ALA A 98 8.61 1.50 -3.08
N LYS A 99 7.53 0.97 -2.48
CA LYS A 99 7.23 -0.46 -2.51
C LYS A 99 6.78 -0.96 -3.88
N SER A 100 6.08 -0.14 -4.67
CA SER A 100 5.78 -0.44 -6.07
C SER A 100 7.05 -0.58 -6.90
N ILE A 101 8.02 0.34 -6.73
CA ILE A 101 9.33 0.27 -7.40
C ILE A 101 10.06 -1.03 -7.00
N GLU A 102 10.13 -1.35 -5.71
CA GLU A 102 10.74 -2.61 -5.22
C GLU A 102 10.05 -3.84 -5.82
N CYS A 103 8.72 -3.84 -5.96
CA CYS A 103 8.01 -4.94 -6.62
C CYS A 103 8.42 -5.07 -8.10
N LEU A 104 8.51 -3.97 -8.83
CA LEU A 104 8.91 -3.99 -10.24
C LEU A 104 10.36 -4.46 -10.42
N GLU A 105 11.27 -4.06 -9.53
CA GLU A 105 12.65 -4.57 -9.51
C GLU A 105 12.70 -6.09 -9.29
N LEU A 106 11.89 -6.60 -8.35
CA LEU A 106 11.80 -8.04 -8.06
C LEU A 106 11.21 -8.85 -9.23
N LEU A 107 10.28 -8.27 -9.98
CA LEU A 107 9.68 -8.91 -11.15
C LEU A 107 10.64 -9.03 -12.33
N GLY A 108 11.64 -8.14 -12.43
CA GLY A 108 12.61 -8.12 -13.52
C GLY A 108 12.01 -7.73 -14.87
N ASP A 109 12.83 -7.26 -15.81
CA ASP A 109 12.38 -6.81 -17.14
C ASP A 109 11.24 -5.76 -17.06
N ARG A 110 11.31 -4.84 -16.07
CA ARG A 110 10.33 -3.77 -15.80
C ARG A 110 10.96 -2.37 -15.72
N GLU A 111 12.11 -2.17 -16.33
CA GLU A 111 12.86 -0.89 -16.25
C GLU A 111 12.03 0.32 -16.68
N GLN A 112 11.29 0.21 -17.78
CA GLN A 112 10.40 1.28 -18.22
C GLN A 112 9.27 1.55 -17.22
N ASP A 113 8.70 0.52 -16.61
CA ASP A 113 7.64 0.68 -15.62
C ASP A 113 8.17 1.34 -14.34
N ILE A 114 9.42 1.02 -13.96
CA ILE A 114 10.11 1.68 -12.85
C ILE A 114 10.30 3.17 -13.15
N MET A 115 10.83 3.51 -14.33
CA MET A 115 11.01 4.91 -14.72
C MET A 115 9.68 5.67 -14.72
N ASN A 116 8.63 5.11 -15.33
CA ASN A 116 7.29 5.70 -15.34
C ASN A 116 6.75 5.92 -13.92
N THR A 117 6.93 4.94 -13.04
CA THR A 117 6.48 5.02 -11.63
C THR A 117 7.24 6.11 -10.87
N ILE A 118 8.55 6.26 -11.11
CA ILE A 118 9.35 7.32 -10.50
C ILE A 118 8.93 8.69 -11.04
N GLU A 119 8.73 8.83 -12.35
CA GLU A 119 8.27 10.09 -12.95
C GLU A 119 6.91 10.52 -12.38
N GLU A 120 5.96 9.58 -12.27
CA GLU A 120 4.65 9.81 -11.63
C GLU A 120 4.82 10.27 -10.17
N MET A 121 5.65 9.55 -9.40
CA MET A 121 5.96 9.87 -8.01
C MET A 121 6.54 11.28 -7.86
N LEU A 122 7.46 11.67 -8.75
CA LEU A 122 8.16 12.95 -8.70
C LEU A 122 7.33 14.13 -9.24
N ALA A 123 6.28 13.86 -10.02
CA ALA A 123 5.33 14.88 -10.46
C ALA A 123 4.47 15.42 -9.30
N ASN A 124 4.28 14.64 -8.23
CA ASN A 124 3.65 15.12 -7.00
C ASN A 124 4.68 15.78 -6.08
N GLU A 125 4.67 17.12 -5.98
CA GLU A 125 5.65 17.89 -5.19
C GLU A 125 5.76 17.45 -3.72
N ALA A 126 4.63 17.11 -3.09
CA ALA A 126 4.62 16.68 -1.69
C ALA A 126 5.30 15.33 -1.51
N VAL A 127 5.12 14.41 -2.45
CA VAL A 127 5.79 13.10 -2.48
C VAL A 127 7.26 13.26 -2.87
N ALA A 128 7.56 14.11 -3.86
CA ALA A 128 8.91 14.39 -4.33
C ALA A 128 9.84 14.98 -3.25
N ALA A 129 9.26 15.66 -2.26
CA ALA A 129 9.97 16.22 -1.11
C ALA A 129 10.23 15.21 0.03
N THR A 130 9.70 13.99 -0.05
CA THR A 130 9.93 12.93 0.95
C THR A 130 11.30 12.26 0.77
N PRO A 131 11.82 11.55 1.78
CA PRO A 131 13.01 10.71 1.62
C PRO A 131 12.87 9.68 0.50
N GLU A 132 11.70 9.07 0.35
CA GLU A 132 11.38 8.14 -0.73
C GLU A 132 11.48 8.82 -2.10
N GLY A 133 10.98 10.06 -2.23
CA GLY A 133 11.11 10.85 -3.46
C GLY A 133 12.56 11.20 -3.79
N ALA A 134 13.37 11.55 -2.78
CA ALA A 134 14.79 11.79 -2.98
C ALA A 134 15.53 10.52 -3.46
N ASN A 135 15.21 9.36 -2.89
CA ASN A 135 15.75 8.07 -3.30
C ASN A 135 15.33 7.70 -4.72
N ALA A 136 14.05 7.88 -5.06
CA ALA A 136 13.51 7.62 -6.39
C ALA A 136 14.20 8.49 -7.46
N ARG A 137 14.46 9.77 -7.16
CA ARG A 137 15.21 10.67 -8.05
C ARG A 137 16.65 10.20 -8.28
N LYS A 138 17.31 9.69 -7.25
CA LYS A 138 18.66 9.11 -7.39
C LYS A 138 18.62 7.88 -8.31
N LEU A 139 17.65 6.99 -8.09
CA LEU A 139 17.46 5.79 -8.91
C LEU A 139 17.19 6.14 -10.39
N LEU A 140 16.34 7.13 -10.66
CA LEU A 140 16.08 7.58 -12.04
C LEU A 140 17.36 7.98 -12.76
N GLY A 141 18.24 8.75 -12.11
CA GLY A 141 19.53 9.15 -12.70
C GLY A 141 20.52 7.98 -12.91
N GLU A 142 20.32 6.84 -12.24
CA GLU A 142 21.10 5.61 -12.46
C GLU A 142 20.55 4.79 -13.64
N LEU A 143 19.24 4.88 -13.90
CA LEU A 143 18.55 4.19 -14.99
C LEU A 143 18.62 4.95 -16.32
N GLU A 144 18.70 6.29 -16.28
CA GLU A 144 18.89 7.08 -17.48
C GLU A 144 20.24 6.75 -18.13
N PRO A 145 20.27 6.35 -19.42
CA PRO A 145 21.52 6.07 -20.09
C PRO A 145 22.40 7.33 -20.08
N VAL A 146 23.66 7.16 -19.67
CA VAL A 146 24.69 8.22 -19.67
C VAL A 146 24.87 8.74 -21.11
N GLY A 147 24.07 9.74 -21.51
CA GLY A 147 24.15 10.32 -22.86
C GLY A 147 22.84 10.83 -23.49
N SER A 148 21.68 10.82 -22.83
CA SER A 148 20.44 11.38 -23.39
C SER A 148 20.28 12.90 -23.21
N THR A 149 21.36 13.63 -22.92
CA THR A 149 21.39 15.09 -23.09
C THR A 149 21.89 15.42 -24.50
N LEU A 150 20.97 15.61 -25.44
CA LEU A 150 21.19 16.36 -26.68
C LEU A 150 20.54 17.73 -26.55
#